data_AF-A0A9W5J9H0-F1
#
_entry.id   AF-A0A9W5J9H0-F1
#
_cell.length_a   1.000
_cell.length_b   1.000
_cell.length_c   1.000
_cell.angle_alpha   90.00
_cell.angle_beta   90.00
_cell.angle_gamma   90.00
#
_symmetry.space_group_name_H-M   'P 1'
#
loop_
_entity.id
_entity.type
_entity.pdbx_description
1 polymer ?
#
loop_
_entity_poly.entity_id
_entity_poly.type
_entity_poly.pdbx_seq_one_letter_code
_entity_poly.pdbx_strand_id
1 'polypeptide(L)' 'MTTWGLGALIAGFIWSIVAYNMSTCALIEQRCVENIFLIAARESHLRYGYLLMLVGIVFTVLGIIRSVYKRKTTKAA' A
#
# COMPACT_ATOMS: atom_id res chain seq x y z
N MET A 1 9.14 -6.51 -15.45
CA MET A 1 8.86 -5.34 -14.59
C MET A 1 7.52 -5.42 -13.86
N THR A 2 6.55 -6.21 -14.32
CA THR A 2 5.23 -6.36 -13.67
C THR A 2 5.27 -6.99 -12.27
N THR A 3 6.26 -7.82 -11.96
CA THR A 3 6.42 -8.47 -10.65
C THR A 3 6.66 -7.49 -9.50
N TRP A 4 7.43 -6.44 -9.74
CA TRP A 4 7.74 -5.41 -8.74
C TRP A 4 6.54 -4.52 -8.44
N GLY A 5 5.79 -4.11 -9.47
CA GLY A 5 4.55 -3.33 -9.30
C GLY A 5 3.46 -4.11 -8.54
N LEU A 6 3.29 -5.39 -8.90
CA LEU A 6 2.37 -6.28 -8.20
C LEU A 6 2.81 -6.54 -6.74
N GLY A 7 4.11 -6.71 -6.51
CA GLY A 7 4.66 -6.87 -5.16
C GLY A 7 4.42 -5.64 -4.28
N ALA A 8 4.62 -4.44 -4.81
CA ALA A 8 4.33 -3.19 -4.09
C ALA A 8 2.83 -3.02 -3.80
N LEU A 9 1.95 -3.43 -4.72
CA LEU A 9 0.49 -3.45 -4.51
C LEU A 9 0.09 -4.36 -3.35
N ILE A 10 0.59 -5.60 -3.34
CA ILE A 10 0.30 -6.56 -2.29
C ILE A 10 0.85 -6.08 -0.95
N ALA A 11 2.08 -5.57 -0.93
CA ALA A 11 2.68 -5.01 0.27
C ALA A 11 1.87 -3.82 0.82
N GLY A 12 1.45 -2.89 -0.04
CA GLY A 12 0.59 -1.77 0.34
C GLY A 12 -0.77 -2.21 0.89
N PHE A 13 -1.39 -3.23 0.29
CA PHE A 13 -2.66 -3.79 0.79
C PHE A 13 -2.52 -4.41 2.18
N ILE A 14 -1.50 -5.26 2.38
CA ILE A 14 -1.23 -5.88 3.68
C ILE A 14 -0.93 -4.80 4.72
N TRP A 15 -0.12 -3.80 4.38
CA TRP A 15 0.22 -2.70 5.27
C TRP A 15 -1.01 -1.89 5.71
N SER A 16 -1.95 -1.64 4.79
CA SER A 16 -3.23 -0.98 5.12
C SER A 16 -4.08 -1.80 6.09
N ILE A 17 -4.11 -3.13 5.97
CA ILE A 17 -4.82 -4.01 6.92
C ILE A 17 -4.18 -3.95 8.31
N VAL A 18 -2.85 -4.00 8.37
CA VAL A 18 -2.10 -3.93 9.64
C VAL A 18 -2.33 -2.56 10.30
N ALA A 19 -2.21 -1.48 9.55
CA ALA A 19 -2.45 -0.12 10.04
C ALA A 19 -3.90 0.05 10.52
N TYR A 20 -4.88 -0.56 9.84
CA TYR A 20 -6.28 -0.50 10.27
C TYR A 20 -6.51 -1.23 11.60
N ASN A 21 -5.78 -2.31 11.88
CA ASN A 21 -5.89 -3.05 13.14
C ASN A 21 -5.01 -2.51 14.28
N MET A 22 -4.26 -1.43 14.04
CA MET A 22 -3.39 -0.84 15.06
C MET A 22 -4.25 -0.21 16.18
N SER A 23 -3.90 -0.49 17.43
CA SER A 23 -4.63 0.02 18.58
C SER A 23 -4.46 1.54 18.72
N THR A 24 -5.56 2.23 19.03
CA THR A 24 -5.60 3.68 19.27
C THR A 24 -5.64 4.03 20.76
N CYS A 25 -5.72 3.03 21.64
CA CYS A 25 -5.67 3.21 23.09
C CYS A 25 -4.34 2.73 23.67
N ALA A 26 -3.89 3.38 24.73
CA ALA A 26 -2.92 2.84 25.66
C ALA A 26 -3.64 2.23 26.87
N LEU A 27 -3.19 1.07 27.34
CA LEU A 27 -3.67 0.50 28.60
C LEU A 27 -2.95 1.21 29.76
N ILE A 28 -3.70 2.01 30.51
CA ILE A 28 -3.22 2.63 31.76
C ILE A 28 -4.20 2.19 32.85
N GLU A 29 -3.69 1.54 33.90
CA GLU A 29 -4.51 1.06 35.03
C GLU A 29 -5.73 0.22 34.60
N GLN A 30 -5.54 -0.72 33.66
CA GLN A 30 -6.58 -1.57 33.08
C GLN A 30 -7.72 -0.84 32.33
N ARG A 31 -7.61 0.48 32.10
CA ARG A 31 -8.55 1.24 31.27
C ARG A 31 -7.93 1.59 29.92
N CYS A 32 -8.73 1.48 28.86
CA CYS A 32 -8.42 1.96 27.51
C CYS A 32 -8.47 3.50 27.55
N VAL A 33 -7.32 4.16 27.59
CA VAL A 33 -7.27 5.62 27.47
C VAL A 33 -6.90 5.94 26.03
N GLU A 34 -7.75 6.70 25.35
CA GLU A 34 -7.45 7.19 24.00
C GLU A 34 -6.17 8.04 24.06
N ASN A 35 -5.18 7.64 23.26
CA ASN A 35 -3.91 8.34 23.20
C ASN A 35 -3.78 8.99 21.82
N ILE A 36 -3.75 10.32 21.81
CA ILE A 36 -3.63 11.14 20.59
C ILE A 36 -2.41 10.73 19.75
N PHE A 37 -1.29 10.32 20.39
CA PHE A 37 -0.11 9.87 19.67
C PHE A 37 -0.31 8.53 18.97
N LEU A 38 -1.06 7.59 19.57
CA LEU A 38 -1.37 6.30 18.95
C LEU A 38 -2.35 6.46 17.79
N ILE A 39 -3.32 7.38 17.92
CA ILE A 39 -4.23 7.76 16.84
C ILE A 39 -3.43 8.38 15.66
N ALA A 40 -2.55 9.34 15.95
CA ALA A 40 -1.71 9.97 14.93
C ALA A 40 -0.75 8.97 14.26
N ALA A 41 -0.20 8.02 15.04
CA ALA A 41 0.63 6.95 14.50
C ALA A 41 -0.18 6.07 13.53
N ARG A 42 -1.38 5.63 13.92
CA ARG A 42 -2.28 4.84 13.06
C ARG A 42 -2.59 5.56 11.74
N GLU A 43 -2.93 6.85 11.81
CA GLU A 43 -3.23 7.65 10.62
C GLU A 43 -2.01 7.78 9.70
N SER A 44 -0.82 7.96 10.27
CA SER A 44 0.44 8.00 9.53
C SER A 44 0.73 6.67 8.83
N HIS A 45 0.53 5.53 9.52
CA HIS A 45 0.68 4.20 8.94
C HIS A 45 -0.32 3.93 7.81
N LEU A 46 -1.57 4.37 7.94
CA LEU A 46 -2.57 4.30 6.88
C LEU A 46 -2.14 5.11 5.65
N ARG A 47 -1.62 6.33 5.85
CA ARG A 47 -1.09 7.17 4.74
C ARG A 47 0.06 6.48 4.01
N TYR A 48 0.99 5.84 4.73
CA TYR A 48 2.06 5.06 4.10
C TYR A 48 1.52 3.87 3.28
N GLY A 49 0.51 3.16 3.79
CA GLY A 49 -0.16 2.08 3.06
C GLY A 49 -0.79 2.58 1.75
N TYR A 50 -1.49 3.71 1.79
CA TYR A 50 -2.04 4.36 0.60
C TYR A 50 -0.97 4.77 -0.42
N LEU A 51 0.14 5.34 0.04
CA LEU A 51 1.24 5.76 -0.81
C LEU A 51 1.87 4.56 -1.54
N LEU A 52 2.10 3.46 -0.81
CA LEU A 52 2.59 2.20 -1.37
C LEU A 52 1.64 1.60 -2.41
N MET A 53 0.33 1.62 -2.13
CA MET A 53 -0.68 1.20 -3.10
C MET A 53 -0.61 2.05 -4.37
N LEU A 54 -0.57 3.38 -4.24
CA LEU A 54 -0.54 4.29 -5.39
C LEU A 54 0.71 4.04 -6.26
N VAL A 55 1.87 3.92 -5.64
CA VAL A 55 3.12 3.57 -6.32
C VAL A 55 3.00 2.22 -7.03
N GLY A 56 2.47 1.20 -6.34
CA GLY A 56 2.23 -0.11 -6.92
C GLY A 56 1.29 -0.08 -8.14
N ILE A 57 0.21 0.70 -8.09
CA ILE A 57 -0.72 0.89 -9.22
C ILE A 57 0.03 1.49 -10.41
N VAL A 58 0.77 2.58 -10.21
CA VAL A 58 1.50 3.27 -11.27
C VAL A 58 2.48 2.32 -11.96
N PHE A 59 3.29 1.58 -11.20
CA PHE A 59 4.25 0.64 -11.78
C PHE A 59 3.57 -0.53 -12.51
N THR A 60 2.43 -1.00 -11.99
CA THR A 60 1.66 -2.07 -12.63
C THR A 60 1.06 -1.60 -13.96
N VAL A 61 0.47 -0.41 -14.00
CA VAL A 61 -0.08 0.20 -15.22
C VAL A 61 1.02 0.43 -16.27
N LEU A 62 2.16 1.01 -15.87
CA LEU A 62 3.31 1.19 -16.77
C LEU A 62 3.83 -0.15 -17.32
N GLY A 63 3.86 -1.19 -16.49
CA GLY A 63 4.21 -2.54 -16.89
C GLY A 63 3.24 -3.13 -17.92
N ILE A 64 1.94 -2.93 -17.74
CA ILE A 64 0.90 -3.36 -18.69
C ILE A 64 1.05 -2.62 -20.02
N ILE A 65 1.17 -1.29 -20.00
CA ILE A 65 1.32 -0.47 -21.22
C ILE A 65 2.55 -0.91 -22.02
N ARG A 66 3.69 -1.11 -21.35
CA ARG A 66 4.92 -1.58 -22.01
C ARG A 66 4.73 -2.97 -22.62
N SER A 67 4.03 -3.87 -21.94
CA SER A 67 3.74 -5.22 -22.43
C SER A 67 2.86 -5.19 -23.69
N VAL A 68 1.82 -4.35 -23.68
CA VAL A 68 0.90 -4.16 -24.82
C VAL A 68 1.64 -3.55 -26.02
N TYR A 69 2.46 -2.52 -25.80
CA TYR A 69 3.27 -1.92 -26.86
C TYR A 69 4.23 -2.94 -27.49
N LYS A 70 4.96 -3.70 -26.66
CA LYS A 70 5.89 -4.74 -27.16
C LYS A 70 5.17 -5.82 -27.98
N ARG A 71 3.96 -6.24 -27.56
CA ARG A 71 3.14 -7.19 -28.34
C ARG A 71 2.69 -6.62 -29.68
N LYS A 72 2.39 -5.32 -29.77
CA LYS A 72 2.02 -4.69 -31.05
C LYS A 72 3.21 -4.61 -32.01
N THR A 73 4.40 -4.25 -31.53
CA THR A 73 5.60 -4.15 -32.38
C THR A 73 6.05 -5.51 -32.92
N THR A 74 5.94 -6.59 -32.13
CA THR A 74 6.33 -7.94 -32.58
C THR A 74 5.32 -8.56 -33.55
N LYS A 75 4.06 -8.09 -33.59
CA LYS A 75 3.07 -8.53 -34.60
C LYS A 75 3.14 -7.74 -35.91
N ALA A 76 3.85 -6.62 -35.93
CA ALA A 76 3.99 -5.74 -37.08
C ALA A 76 5.32 -5.96 -37.84
N ALA A 77 6.21 -6.81 -37.30
CA ALA A 77 7.42 -7.31 -37.94
C ALA A 77 7.18 -8.74 -38.42
#